data_AF-A0AAQ0S650-F1
#
_entry.id   AF-A0AAQ0S650-F1
#
_cell.length_a   1.000
_cell.length_b   1.000
_cell.length_c   1.000
_cell.angle_alpha   90.00
_cell.angle_beta   90.00
_cell.angle_gamma   90.00
#
_symmetry.space_group_name_H-M   'P 1'
#
loop_
_entity.id
_entity.type
_entity.pdbx_description
1 polymer ?
#
loop_
_entity_poly.entity_id
_entity_poly.type
_entity_poly.pdbx_seq_one_letter_code
_entity_poly.pdbx_strand_id
1 'polypeptide(L)'
;MARKQVSRKRRVKKNIENGVAHIRSTFNNTIVTITDEFGNALSWSSAGALGFKGSKKSTPFAAQMASETASKTAMEHGLKSVEVTVKGPGPGRESAIRALQSAGLEVTAIRDVTPVPHNGCRPPKRRRV
;
A
#
# COMPACT_ATOMS: atom_id res chain seq x y z
N MET A 1 -21.50 11.36 -36.79
CA MET A 1 -20.25 10.61 -36.53
C MET A 1 -20.50 9.58 -35.44
N ALA A 2 -20.44 8.29 -35.76
CA ALA A 2 -20.74 7.21 -34.81
C ALA A 2 -19.65 7.13 -33.72
N ARG A 3 -20.06 7.19 -32.45
CA ARG A 3 -19.16 7.16 -31.29
C ARG A 3 -18.61 5.74 -31.15
N LYS A 4 -17.32 5.55 -31.47
CA LYS A 4 -16.61 4.26 -31.37
C LYS A 4 -16.68 3.75 -29.93
N GLN A 5 -17.49 2.73 -29.67
CA GLN A 5 -17.51 2.05 -28.38
C GLN A 5 -16.17 1.32 -28.19
N VAL A 6 -15.34 1.86 -27.30
CA VAL A 6 -14.08 1.21 -26.89
C VAL A 6 -14.45 0.04 -25.99
N SER A 7 -14.43 -1.18 -26.54
CA SER A 7 -14.61 -2.38 -25.73
C SER A 7 -13.43 -2.49 -24.76
N ARG A 8 -13.71 -2.46 -23.45
CA ARG A 8 -12.68 -2.68 -22.43
C ARG A 8 -12.19 -4.11 -22.58
N LYS A 9 -10.91 -4.29 -22.91
CA LYS A 9 -10.24 -5.61 -22.89
C LYS A 9 -10.55 -6.29 -21.54
N ARG A 10 -11.01 -7.55 -21.60
CA ARG A 10 -11.22 -8.38 -20.40
C ARG A 10 -9.93 -8.39 -19.58
N ARG A 11 -10.03 -8.02 -18.29
CA ARG A 11 -8.92 -8.20 -17.35
C ARG A 11 -8.66 -9.70 -17.23
N VAL A 12 -7.51 -10.13 -17.74
CA VAL A 12 -6.99 -11.47 -17.51
C VAL A 12 -6.77 -11.61 -16.01
N LYS A 13 -7.47 -12.56 -15.37
CA LYS A 13 -7.18 -12.94 -13.99
C LYS A 13 -5.83 -13.66 -14.02
N LYS A 14 -4.78 -12.94 -13.66
CA LYS A 14 -3.47 -13.54 -13.41
C LYS A 14 -3.55 -14.25 -12.05
N ASN A 15 -3.00 -15.46 -11.97
CA ASN A 15 -2.82 -16.18 -10.73
C ASN A 15 -1.36 -15.97 -10.31
N ILE A 16 -1.14 -15.05 -9.38
CA ILE A 16 0.21 -14.70 -8.90
C ILE A 16 0.31 -15.15 -7.46
N GLU A 17 1.21 -16.09 -7.18
CA GLU A 17 1.32 -16.69 -5.83
C GLU A 17 2.17 -15.84 -4.88
N ASN A 18 3.19 -15.17 -5.41
CA ASN A 18 4.15 -14.38 -4.67
C ASN A 18 4.10 -12.91 -5.11
N GLY A 19 4.19 -11.99 -4.16
CA GLY A 19 4.19 -10.56 -4.46
C GLY A 19 4.94 -9.71 -3.46
N VAL A 20 4.89 -8.41 -3.68
CA VAL A 20 5.49 -7.41 -2.80
C VAL A 20 4.41 -6.44 -2.31
N ALA A 21 4.31 -6.29 -1.00
CA ALA A 21 3.45 -5.31 -0.34
C ALA A 21 4.26 -4.04 -0.02
N HIS A 22 3.98 -2.97 -0.75
CA HIS A 22 4.55 -1.65 -0.52
C HIS A 22 3.68 -0.86 0.46
N ILE A 23 4.22 -0.56 1.64
CA ILE A 23 3.57 0.25 2.66
C ILE A 23 4.24 1.62 2.68
N ARG A 24 3.51 2.67 2.26
CA ARG A 24 3.97 4.06 2.39
C ARG A 24 3.28 4.70 3.59
N SER A 25 4.04 4.86 4.67
CA SER A 25 3.56 5.45 5.92
C SER A 25 4.11 6.87 6.07
N THR A 26 3.24 7.86 5.89
CA THR A 26 3.55 9.28 6.16
C THR A 26 2.82 9.75 7.41
N PHE A 27 3.18 10.90 7.96
CA PHE A 27 2.50 11.46 9.14
C PHE A 27 1.02 11.78 8.90
N ASN A 28 0.58 11.94 7.65
CA ASN A 28 -0.78 12.39 7.34
C ASN A 28 -1.67 11.32 6.69
N ASN A 29 -1.07 10.21 6.25
CA ASN A 29 -1.76 9.16 5.51
C ASN A 29 -0.91 7.89 5.40
N THR A 30 -1.58 6.75 5.29
CA THR A 30 -1.00 5.46 4.94
C THR A 30 -1.59 4.94 3.63
N ILE A 31 -0.71 4.50 2.73
CA ILE A 31 -1.08 3.92 1.44
C ILE A 31 -0.43 2.54 1.36
N VAL A 32 -1.22 1.54 0.99
CA VAL A 32 -0.78 0.16 0.82
C VAL A 32 -1.01 -0.22 -0.62
N THR A 33 0.02 -0.76 -1.27
CA THR A 33 -0.03 -1.20 -2.65
C THR A 33 0.59 -2.57 -2.74
N ILE A 34 -0.17 -3.53 -3.26
CA ILE A 34 0.29 -4.90 -3.46
C ILE A 34 0.60 -5.08 -4.94
N THR A 35 1.76 -5.63 -5.21
CA THR A 35 2.34 -5.77 -6.55
C THR A 35 2.84 -7.18 -6.79
N ASP A 36 3.01 -7.53 -8.06
CA ASP A 36 3.80 -8.69 -8.49
C ASP A 36 5.28 -8.47 -8.17
N GLU A 37 6.10 -9.53 -8.23
CA GLU A 37 7.57 -9.43 -8.12
C GLU A 37 8.19 -8.46 -9.14
N PHE A 38 7.54 -8.27 -10.29
CA PHE A 38 7.95 -7.33 -11.34
C PHE A 38 7.50 -5.87 -11.09
N GLY A 39 6.81 -5.59 -9.99
CA GLY A 39 6.33 -4.25 -9.64
C GLY A 39 5.02 -3.82 -10.31
N ASN A 40 4.30 -4.73 -10.97
CA ASN A 40 2.97 -4.43 -11.51
C ASN A 40 1.93 -4.39 -10.39
N ALA A 41 1.18 -3.28 -10.27
CA ALA A 41 0.17 -3.14 -9.22
C ALA A 41 -1.05 -4.03 -9.47
N LEU A 42 -1.36 -4.88 -8.48
CA LEU A 42 -2.55 -5.72 -8.44
C LEU A 42 -3.69 -4.99 -7.75
N SER A 43 -3.44 -4.60 -6.51
CA SER A 43 -4.40 -3.88 -5.68
C SER A 43 -3.71 -2.76 -4.92
N TRP A 44 -4.50 -1.76 -4.57
CA TRP A 44 -4.05 -0.68 -3.71
C TRP A 44 -5.23 -0.18 -2.90
N SER A 45 -4.92 0.32 -1.70
CA SER A 45 -5.88 0.97 -0.83
C SER A 45 -5.16 2.03 0.00
N SER A 46 -5.93 2.97 0.52
CA SER A 46 -5.40 4.00 1.41
C SER A 46 -6.43 4.34 2.48
N ALA A 47 -5.97 4.92 3.58
CA ALA A 47 -6.88 5.39 4.62
C ALA A 47 -7.93 6.38 4.05
N GLY A 48 -7.52 7.24 3.11
CA GLY A 48 -8.44 8.16 2.43
C GLY A 48 -9.47 7.46 1.53
N ALA A 49 -9.10 6.38 0.84
CA ALA A 49 -10.01 5.63 -0.03
C ALA A 49 -11.13 4.93 0.75
N LEU A 50 -10.88 4.59 2.01
CA LEU A 50 -11.87 4.02 2.94
C LEU A 50 -12.79 5.07 3.60
N GLY A 51 -12.68 6.33 3.20
CA GLY A 51 -13.55 7.40 3.70
C GLY A 51 -13.04 8.09 4.96
N PHE A 52 -11.86 7.76 5.49
CA PHE A 52 -11.26 8.54 6.56
C PHE A 52 -10.85 9.93 6.05
N LYS A 53 -11.21 10.96 6.81
CA LYS A 53 -10.93 12.37 6.50
C LYS A 53 -10.13 13.03 7.62
N GLY A 54 -9.42 14.11 7.27
CA GLY A 54 -8.62 14.89 8.23
C GLY A 54 -7.55 14.07 8.96
N SER A 55 -7.39 14.33 10.25
CA SER A 55 -6.43 13.66 11.14
C SER A 55 -6.73 12.17 11.35
N LYS A 56 -7.95 11.70 11.09
CA LYS A 56 -8.28 10.27 11.23
C LYS A 56 -7.49 9.39 10.23
N LYS A 57 -7.04 9.96 9.10
CA LYS A 57 -6.24 9.24 8.09
C LYS A 57 -4.85 8.83 8.57
N SER A 58 -4.29 9.51 9.57
CA SER A 58 -2.98 9.21 10.12
C SER A 58 -3.04 8.23 11.30
N THR A 59 -4.21 7.67 11.60
CA THR A 59 -4.35 6.74 12.73
C THR A 59 -3.90 5.33 12.35
N PRO A 60 -3.35 4.56 13.31
CA PRO A 60 -3.00 3.16 13.07
C PRO A 60 -4.20 2.30 12.66
N PHE A 61 -5.39 2.59 13.21
CA PHE A 61 -6.62 1.91 12.85
C PHE A 61 -7.00 2.08 11.37
N ALA A 62 -6.85 3.30 10.84
CA ALA A 62 -7.10 3.54 9.42
C ALA A 62 -6.09 2.79 8.51
N ALA A 63 -4.84 2.65 8.97
CA ALA A 63 -3.81 1.88 8.27
C ALA A 63 -4.11 0.37 8.26
N GLN A 64 -4.60 -0.17 9.38
CA GLN A 64 -5.05 -1.56 9.46
C GLN A 64 -6.15 -1.84 8.43
N MET A 65 -7.25 -1.07 8.44
CA MET A 65 -8.35 -1.31 7.51
C MET A 65 -7.93 -1.12 6.03
N ALA A 66 -7.03 -0.16 5.75
CA ALA A 66 -6.48 0.00 4.40
C ALA A 66 -5.69 -1.23 3.95
N SER A 67 -4.93 -1.83 4.86
CA SER A 67 -4.13 -3.03 4.57
C SER A 67 -5.03 -4.24 4.37
N GLU A 68 -6.06 -4.43 5.20
CA GLU A 68 -7.02 -5.53 5.06
C GLU A 68 -7.77 -5.48 3.72
N THR A 69 -8.20 -4.29 3.30
CA THR A 69 -8.92 -4.13 2.03
C THR A 69 -8.01 -4.35 0.81
N ALA A 70 -6.76 -3.89 0.85
CA ALA A 70 -5.78 -4.22 -0.18
C ALA A 70 -5.48 -5.73 -0.22
N SER A 71 -5.36 -6.38 0.95
CA SER A 71 -5.05 -7.82 1.06
C SER A 71 -6.17 -8.68 0.49
N LYS A 72 -7.42 -8.42 0.87
CA LYS A 72 -8.59 -9.16 0.37
C LYS A 72 -8.67 -9.12 -1.16
N THR A 73 -8.49 -7.95 -1.74
CA THR A 73 -8.49 -7.78 -3.20
C THR A 73 -7.29 -8.44 -3.87
N ALA A 74 -6.13 -8.51 -3.22
CA ALA A 74 -4.97 -9.25 -3.72
C ALA A 74 -5.15 -10.77 -3.63
N MET A 75 -5.79 -11.28 -2.59
CA MET A 75 -6.07 -12.71 -2.43
C MET A 75 -7.02 -13.22 -3.52
N GLU A 76 -7.96 -12.40 -4.00
CA GLU A 76 -8.79 -12.72 -5.18
C GLU A 76 -7.96 -12.93 -6.47
N HIS A 77 -6.74 -12.40 -6.52
CA HIS A 77 -5.78 -12.58 -7.60
C HIS A 77 -4.81 -13.77 -7.37
N GLY A 78 -5.03 -14.57 -6.34
CA GLY A 78 -4.27 -15.81 -6.06
C GLY A 78 -3.04 -15.62 -5.19
N LEU A 79 -2.87 -14.45 -4.57
CA LEU A 79 -1.69 -14.08 -3.80
C LEU A 79 -1.68 -14.78 -2.43
N LYS A 80 -0.58 -15.49 -2.14
CA LYS A 80 -0.38 -16.29 -0.92
C LYS A 80 0.73 -15.73 -0.06
N SER A 81 1.86 -15.40 -0.66
CA SER A 81 3.05 -14.91 0.04
C SER A 81 3.41 -13.49 -0.38
N VAL A 82 3.85 -12.67 0.58
CA VAL A 82 4.25 -11.28 0.35
C VAL A 82 5.58 -10.95 1.02
N GLU A 83 6.45 -10.28 0.27
CA GLU A 83 7.54 -9.50 0.85
C GLU A 83 7.02 -8.10 1.21
N VAL A 84 7.25 -7.64 2.44
CA VAL A 84 6.77 -6.34 2.89
C VAL A 84 7.91 -5.32 2.81
N THR A 85 7.69 -4.27 2.03
CA THR A 85 8.60 -3.11 1.95
C THR A 85 7.94 -1.90 2.56
N VAL A 86 8.57 -1.31 3.57
CA VAL A 86 8.00 -0.18 4.30
C VAL A 86 8.79 1.08 4.07
N LYS A 87 8.08 2.15 3.70
CA LYS A 87 8.65 3.47 3.42
C LYS A 87 8.01 4.53 4.29
N GLY A 88 8.84 5.17 5.11
CA GLY A 88 8.48 6.36 5.87
C GLY A 88 8.12 6.08 7.34
N PRO A 89 8.20 7.11 8.19
CA PRO A 89 8.13 6.98 9.66
C PRO A 89 6.71 7.05 10.24
N GLY A 90 5.67 7.08 9.41
CA GLY A 90 4.31 7.34 9.88
C GLY A 90 3.79 6.27 10.88
N PRO A 91 2.84 6.63 11.76
CA PRO A 91 2.37 5.78 12.86
C PRO A 91 1.66 4.49 12.44
N GLY A 92 1.19 4.40 11.19
CA GLY A 92 0.51 3.19 10.70
C GLY A 92 1.43 2.09 10.16
N ARG A 93 2.75 2.19 10.35
CA ARG A 93 3.75 1.22 9.87
C ARG A 93 3.48 -0.19 10.42
N GLU A 94 3.47 -0.35 11.74
CA GLU A 94 3.35 -1.67 12.36
C GLU A 94 1.95 -2.26 12.20
N SER A 95 0.92 -1.41 12.35
CA SER A 95 -0.47 -1.82 12.20
C SER A 95 -0.76 -2.35 10.80
N ALA A 96 -0.16 -1.77 9.77
CA ALA A 96 -0.29 -2.26 8.40
C ALA A 96 0.36 -3.63 8.19
N ILE A 97 1.56 -3.86 8.76
CA ILE A 97 2.24 -5.17 8.68
C ILE A 97 1.43 -6.26 9.37
N ARG A 98 0.95 -5.99 10.59
CA ARG A 98 0.12 -6.93 11.35
C ARG A 98 -1.19 -7.23 10.62
N ALA A 99 -1.79 -6.22 10.00
CA ALA A 99 -3.02 -6.38 9.24
C ALA A 99 -2.86 -7.28 8.00
N LEU A 100 -1.70 -7.22 7.32
CA LEU A 100 -1.38 -8.12 6.20
C LEU A 100 -1.31 -9.58 6.67
N GLN A 101 -0.65 -9.82 7.81
CA GLN A 101 -0.57 -11.15 8.41
C GLN A 101 -1.96 -11.66 8.84
N SER A 102 -2.75 -10.83 9.53
CA SER A 102 -4.09 -11.22 9.97
C SER A 102 -5.08 -11.42 8.82
N ALA A 103 -4.84 -10.80 7.66
CA ALA A 103 -5.64 -11.00 6.46
C ALA A 103 -5.40 -12.36 5.80
N GLY A 104 -4.36 -13.10 6.20
CA GLY A 104 -4.06 -14.44 5.68
C GLY A 104 -2.97 -14.46 4.60
N LEU A 105 -2.19 -13.39 4.45
CA LEU A 105 -0.99 -13.39 3.60
C LEU A 105 0.23 -13.80 4.43
N GLU A 106 1.04 -14.71 3.90
CA GLU A 106 2.30 -15.12 4.53
C GLU A 106 3.37 -14.07 4.28
N VAL A 107 3.85 -13.43 5.35
CA VAL A 107 4.92 -12.43 5.26
C VAL A 107 6.28 -13.12 5.30
N THR A 108 7.00 -13.10 4.18
CA THR A 108 8.30 -13.78 4.04
C THR A 108 9.46 -12.95 4.57
N ALA A 109 9.47 -11.65 4.30
CA ALA A 109 10.48 -10.71 4.77
C ALA A 109 9.90 -9.31 4.98
N ILE A 110 10.52 -8.56 5.88
CA ILE A 110 10.18 -7.16 6.16
C ILE A 110 11.43 -6.32 5.89
N ARG A 111 11.34 -5.42 4.91
CA ARG A 111 12.44 -4.50 4.53
C ARG A 111 12.01 -3.05 4.77
N ASP A 112 12.83 -2.30 5.50
CA ASP A 112 12.68 -0.84 5.60
C ASP A 112 13.44 -0.17 4.45
N VAL A 113 12.71 0.50 3.57
CA VAL A 113 13.24 1.21 2.39
C VAL A 113 13.02 2.72 2.51
N THR A 114 13.00 3.24 3.74
CA THR A 114 12.87 4.68 3.99
C THR A 114 14.09 5.42 3.42
N PRO A 115 13.93 6.33 2.45
CA PRO A 115 15.05 6.99 1.80
C PRO A 115 15.69 8.00 2.76
N VAL A 116 16.97 7.80 3.06
CA VAL A 116 17.79 8.74 3.83
C VAL A 116 18.72 9.47 2.84
N PRO A 117 18.58 10.79 2.64
CA PRO A 117 19.44 11.53 1.73
C PRO A 117 20.82 11.79 2.36
N HIS A 118 21.89 11.55 1.61
CA HIS A 118 23.26 11.91 2.01
C HIS A 118 23.55 13.38 1.65
N ASN A 119 23.15 14.30 2.53
CA ASN A 119 23.34 15.76 2.34
C ASN A 119 22.88 16.28 0.96
N GLY A 120 21.74 15.79 0.47
CA GLY A 120 21.16 16.18 -0.81
C GLY A 120 20.45 17.55 -0.76
N CYS A 121 19.19 17.61 -1.20
CA CYS A 121 18.44 18.86 -1.23
C CYS A 121 18.24 19.46 0.17
N ARG A 122 18.31 20.80 0.25
CA ARG A 122 18.03 21.56 1.47
C ARG A 122 16.60 21.30 1.96
N PRO A 123 16.39 20.89 3.23
CA PRO A 123 15.05 20.74 3.79
C PRO A 123 14.26 22.05 3.80
N PRO A 124 12.93 22.02 3.69
CA PRO A 124 12.08 23.20 3.82
C PRO A 124 12.33 23.91 5.17
N LYS A 125 12.15 25.24 5.18
CA LYS A 125 12.29 26.05 6.39
C LYS A 125 11.41 25.47 7.52
N ARG A 126 12.00 25.30 8.71
CA ARG A 126 11.28 24.86 9.91
C ARG A 126 10.05 25.74 10.13
N ARG A 127 8.88 25.11 10.26
CA ARG A 127 7.62 25.83 10.51
C ARG A 127 7.68 26.50 11.89
N ARG A 128 7.15 27.72 11.96
CA ARG A 128 6.89 28.46 13.20
C ARG A 128 5.41 28.28 13.49
N VAL A 129 5.05 27.24 14.23
CA VAL A 129 3.67 26.97 14.66
C VAL A 129 3.66 27.05 16.16
#